data_AF-A0A401UTN1-F1
#
_entry.id   AF-A0A401UTN1-F1
#
_cell.length_a   1.000
_cell.length_b   1.000
_cell.length_c   1.000
_cell.angle_alpha   90.00
_cell.angle_beta   90.00
_cell.angle_gamma   90.00
#
_symmetry.space_group_name_H-M   'P 1'
#
loop_
_entity.id
_entity.type
_entity.pdbx_description
1 polymer ?
#
loop_
_entity_poly.entity_id
_entity_poly.type
_entity_poly.pdbx_seq_one_letter_code
_entity_poly.pdbx_strand_id
1 'polypeptide(L)'
;MKKNLKKKKGFTLIELIIVISIIAVLAAIAVPKYASIQKDAKVKADIATAKTIADAVTVLVAQDKVVETIGTSDEPAEIKADATGDAAVIGDYLQLIPKSAVYKDKNFSVVVSNGIAKVCVDKIEVYPNAKGYGAKVTTDKKQN
;
A
#
# COMPACT_ATOMS: atom_id res chain seq x y z
N MET A 1 -20.86 -24.30 -62.92
CA MET A 1 -20.35 -23.56 -61.73
C MET A 1 -19.28 -24.38 -61.02
N LYS A 2 -17.99 -23.99 -61.07
CA LYS A 2 -16.91 -24.66 -60.31
C LYS A 2 -16.84 -24.09 -58.89
N LYS A 3 -17.18 -24.90 -57.88
CA LYS A 3 -17.14 -24.52 -56.47
C LYS A 3 -15.69 -24.61 -55.98
N ASN A 4 -15.04 -23.46 -55.79
CA ASN A 4 -13.70 -23.38 -55.22
C ASN A 4 -13.74 -23.74 -53.72
N LEU A 5 -13.34 -24.95 -53.37
CA LEU A 5 -13.13 -25.37 -51.98
C LEU A 5 -11.83 -24.72 -51.47
N LYS A 6 -11.95 -23.56 -50.81
CA LYS A 6 -10.83 -22.92 -50.11
C LYS A 6 -10.31 -23.89 -49.04
N LYS A 7 -9.07 -24.38 -49.19
CA LYS A 7 -8.39 -25.17 -48.14
C LYS A 7 -8.28 -24.31 -46.88
N LYS A 8 -8.98 -24.68 -45.81
CA LYS A 8 -8.77 -24.07 -44.50
C LYS A 8 -7.40 -24.54 -44.01
N LYS A 9 -6.41 -23.65 -43.99
CA LYS A 9 -5.14 -23.88 -43.28
C LYS A 9 -5.47 -23.86 -41.79
N GLY A 10 -5.43 -25.03 -41.15
CA GLY A 10 -5.56 -25.14 -39.69
C GLY A 10 -4.24 -24.80 -39.02
N PHE A 11 -4.31 -24.30 -37.78
CA PHE A 11 -3.15 -24.09 -36.91
C PHE A 11 -2.54 -25.44 -36.56
N THR A 12 -1.21 -25.56 -36.61
CA THR A 12 -0.53 -26.82 -36.31
C THR A 12 -0.36 -26.97 -34.80
N LEU A 13 -0.40 -28.22 -34.30
CA LEU A 13 -0.13 -28.48 -32.88
C LEU A 13 1.31 -28.07 -32.49
N ILE A 14 2.25 -28.19 -33.43
CA ILE A 14 3.65 -27.81 -33.19
C ILE A 14 3.80 -26.29 -32.99
N GLU A 15 3.05 -25.47 -33.73
CA GLU A 15 3.02 -24.01 -33.54
C GLU A 15 2.52 -23.67 -32.14
N LEU A 16 1.51 -24.37 -31.63
CA LEU A 16 0.99 -24.14 -30.28
C LEU A 16 2.01 -24.54 -29.21
N ILE A 17 2.70 -25.67 -29.39
CA ILE A 17 3.69 -26.17 -28.44
C ILE A 17 4.86 -25.20 -28.30
N ILE A 18 5.40 -24.70 -29.41
CA ILE A 18 6.53 -23.76 -29.38
C ILE A 18 6.13 -22.45 -28.66
N VAL A 19 4.91 -21.95 -28.90
CA VAL A 19 4.42 -20.72 -28.26
C VAL A 19 4.33 -20.87 -26.74
N ILE A 20 3.71 -21.95 -26.24
CA ILE A 20 3.59 -22.16 -24.78
C ILE A 20 4.97 -22.40 -24.15
N SER A 21 5.92 -23.02 -24.86
CA SER A 21 7.29 -23.21 -24.38
C SER A 21 8.01 -21.87 -24.18
N ILE A 22 7.89 -20.93 -25.12
CA ILE A 22 8.50 -19.60 -25.00
C ILE A 22 7.85 -18.82 -23.84
N ILE A 23 6.51 -18.85 -23.74
CA ILE A 23 5.79 -18.18 -22.64
C ILE A 23 6.20 -18.75 -21.28
N ALA A 24 6.39 -20.07 -21.17
CA ALA A 24 6.81 -20.72 -19.93
C ALA A 24 8.18 -20.23 -19.46
N VAL A 25 9.16 -20.09 -20.37
CA VAL A 25 10.49 -19.59 -20.04
C VAL A 25 10.44 -18.12 -19.59
N LEU A 26 9.68 -17.27 -20.29
CA LEU A 26 9.51 -15.87 -19.92
C LEU A 26 8.80 -15.72 -18.56
N ALA A 27 7.75 -16.51 -18.33
CA ALA A 27 6.99 -16.50 -17.08
C ALA A 27 7.86 -16.90 -15.89
N ALA A 28 8.75 -17.88 -16.04
CA ALA A 28 9.65 -18.34 -14.96
C ALA A 28 10.52 -17.20 -14.40
N ILE A 29 10.97 -16.28 -15.25
CA ILE A 29 11.80 -15.13 -14.83
C ILE A 29 10.92 -13.94 -14.40
N ALA A 30 9.80 -13.71 -15.10
CA ALA A 30 8.95 -12.55 -14.85
C ALA A 30 8.18 -12.62 -13.53
N VAL A 31 7.67 -13.79 -13.15
CA VAL A 31 6.84 -13.98 -11.95
C VAL A 31 7.54 -13.55 -10.64
N PRO A 32 8.75 -14.03 -10.30
CA PRO A 32 9.43 -13.62 -9.06
C PRO A 32 9.76 -12.12 -9.05
N LYS A 33 10.17 -11.56 -10.21
CA LYS A 33 10.49 -10.14 -10.34
C LYS A 33 9.25 -9.25 -10.14
N TYR A 34 8.12 -9.66 -10.70
CA TYR A 34 6.87 -8.91 -10.59
C TYR A 34 6.37 -8.82 -9.14
N ALA A 35 6.53 -9.88 -8.34
CA ALA A 35 6.17 -9.86 -6.92
C ALA A 35 7.00 -8.83 -6.12
N SER A 36 8.30 -8.74 -6.37
CA SER A 36 9.16 -7.73 -5.72
C SER A 36 8.77 -6.31 -6.11
N ILE A 37 8.57 -6.06 -7.40
CA ILE A 37 8.19 -4.73 -7.92
C ILE A 37 6.86 -4.28 -7.31
N GLN A 38 5.87 -5.18 -7.24
CA GLN A 38 4.59 -4.88 -6.60
C GLN A 38 4.75 -4.53 -5.12
N LYS A 39 5.59 -5.26 -4.37
CA LYS A 39 5.86 -4.98 -2.97
C LYS A 39 6.49 -3.59 -2.80
N ASP A 40 7.50 -3.26 -3.61
CA ASP A 40 8.19 -1.98 -3.55
C ASP A 40 7.26 -0.82 -3.94
N ALA A 41 6.39 -1.03 -4.93
CA ALA A 41 5.38 -0.05 -5.34
C ALA A 41 4.40 0.25 -4.20
N LYS A 42 3.94 -0.78 -3.48
CA LYS A 42 3.06 -0.62 -2.31
C LYS A 42 3.74 0.15 -1.19
N VAL A 43 5.00 -0.19 -0.87
CA VAL A 43 5.79 0.51 0.14
C VAL A 43 5.93 2.00 -0.19
N LYS A 44 6.27 2.32 -1.45
CA LYS A 44 6.38 3.70 -1.91
C LYS A 44 5.04 4.45 -1.87
N ALA A 45 3.94 3.80 -2.25
CA ALA A 45 2.60 4.38 -2.19
C ALA A 45 2.20 4.76 -0.75
N ASP A 46 2.51 3.88 0.20
CA ASP A 46 2.21 4.11 1.61
C ASP A 46 3.09 5.21 2.22
N ILE A 47 4.38 5.28 1.84
CA ILE A 47 5.26 6.38 2.26
C ILE A 47 4.76 7.73 1.71
N ALA A 48 4.35 7.78 0.45
CA ALA A 48 3.79 8.99 -0.15
C ALA A 48 2.50 9.42 0.58
N THR A 49 1.61 8.47 0.84
CA THR A 49 0.36 8.70 1.59
C THR A 49 0.65 9.19 3.00
N ALA A 50 1.57 8.54 3.71
CA ALA A 50 1.97 8.91 5.06
C ALA A 50 2.55 10.33 5.12
N LYS A 51 3.35 10.72 4.12
CA LYS A 51 3.83 12.09 4.01
C LYS A 51 2.69 13.09 3.85
N THR A 52 1.71 12.82 2.98
CA THR A 52 0.54 13.70 2.82
C THR A 52 -0.25 13.85 4.12
N ILE A 53 -0.42 12.76 4.87
CA ILE A 53 -1.06 12.80 6.19
C ILE A 53 -0.23 13.64 7.17
N ALA A 54 1.09 13.44 7.22
CA ALA A 54 1.96 14.21 8.09
C ALA A 54 1.90 15.71 7.79
N ASP A 55 1.96 16.08 6.51
CA ASP A 55 1.85 17.48 6.07
C ASP A 55 0.51 18.08 6.50
N ALA A 56 -0.60 17.34 6.34
CA ALA A 56 -1.93 17.77 6.77
C ALA A 56 -2.01 17.98 8.29
N VAL A 57 -1.47 17.05 9.07
CA VAL A 57 -1.44 17.13 10.53
C VAL A 57 -0.58 18.30 10.99
N THR A 58 0.58 18.54 10.37
CA THR A 58 1.42 19.70 10.67
C THR A 58 0.68 21.02 10.43
N VAL A 59 -0.13 21.12 9.37
CA VAL A 59 -0.99 22.29 9.13
C VAL A 59 -2.03 22.45 10.24
N LEU A 60 -2.65 21.36 10.71
CA LEU A 60 -3.65 21.42 11.77
C LEU A 60 -3.05 21.78 13.14
N VAL A 61 -1.85 21.28 13.44
CA VAL A 61 -1.09 21.66 14.63
C VAL A 61 -0.73 23.15 14.58
N ALA A 62 -0.29 23.66 13.43
CA ALA A 62 0.01 25.09 13.24
C ALA A 62 -1.25 25.99 13.33
N GLN A 63 -2.45 25.42 13.18
CA GLN A 63 -3.73 26.12 13.35
C GLN A 63 -4.30 25.99 14.77
N ASP A 64 -3.55 25.40 15.71
CA ASP A 64 -4.00 25.05 17.05
C ASP A 64 -5.27 24.16 17.08
N LYS A 65 -5.55 23.44 15.98
CA LYS A 65 -6.73 22.55 15.84
C LYS A 65 -6.46 21.13 16.30
N VAL A 66 -5.18 20.76 16.44
CA VAL A 66 -4.69 19.49 16.94
C VAL A 66 -3.61 19.80 17.96
N VAL A 67 -3.71 19.23 19.16
CA VAL A 67 -2.73 19.41 20.23
C VAL A 67 -1.68 18.31 20.14
N GLU A 68 -0.45 18.57 20.62
CA GLU A 68 0.69 17.64 20.61
C GLU A 68 0.49 16.38 21.48
N THR A 69 -0.74 16.03 21.84
CA THR A 69 -1.11 14.97 22.80
C THR A 69 -1.91 13.84 22.15
N ILE A 70 -1.73 13.58 20.85
CA ILE A 70 -2.23 12.34 20.25
C ILE A 70 -1.27 11.19 20.63
N GLY A 71 -1.73 10.36 21.56
CA GLY A 71 -0.99 9.21 22.10
C GLY A 71 -0.21 9.61 23.35
N THR A 72 -0.74 9.32 24.53
CA THR A 72 0.05 9.35 25.77
C THR A 72 1.18 8.35 25.64
N SER A 73 2.37 8.84 25.24
CA SER A 73 3.64 8.11 25.10
C SER A 73 3.54 6.75 24.39
N ASP A 74 3.86 6.75 23.10
CA ASP A 74 4.25 5.60 22.27
C ASP A 74 3.17 4.65 21.71
N GLU A 75 1.89 4.89 21.93
CA GLU A 75 0.82 4.11 21.27
C GLU A 75 0.13 4.93 20.15
N PRO A 76 0.21 4.48 18.88
CA PRO A 76 -0.42 5.17 17.75
C PRO A 76 -1.95 5.14 17.84
N ALA A 77 -2.58 6.31 17.76
CA ALA A 77 -4.03 6.40 17.61
C ALA A 77 -4.42 6.22 16.13
N GLU A 78 -5.27 5.23 15.84
CA GLU A 78 -5.82 5.03 14.50
C GLU A 78 -6.67 6.25 14.09
N ILE A 79 -6.44 6.79 12.89
CA ILE A 79 -7.38 7.78 12.33
C ILE A 79 -8.65 6.99 11.96
N LYS A 80 -9.77 7.33 12.61
CA LYS A 80 -11.09 6.75 12.33
C LYS A 80 -12.13 7.84 12.13
N ALA A 81 -13.14 7.55 11.31
CA ALA A 81 -14.27 8.44 11.03
C ALA A 81 -15.24 8.58 12.23
N ASP A 82 -15.08 7.77 13.28
CA ASP A 82 -15.84 7.81 14.53
C ASP A 82 -15.00 8.27 15.73
N ALA A 83 -13.80 8.80 15.48
CA ALA A 83 -12.93 9.26 16.55
C ALA A 83 -13.53 10.49 17.25
N THR A 84 -13.22 10.65 18.53
CA THR A 84 -13.48 11.88 19.29
C THR A 84 -12.17 12.61 19.55
N GLY A 85 -12.15 13.93 19.48
CA GLY A 85 -10.93 14.75 19.68
C GLY A 85 -10.11 14.94 18.40
N ASP A 86 -8.80 15.16 18.52
CA ASP A 86 -7.92 15.56 17.42
C ASP A 86 -7.90 14.58 16.23
N ALA A 87 -8.10 13.28 16.48
CA ALA A 87 -8.19 12.26 15.43
C ALA A 87 -9.43 12.43 14.53
N ALA A 88 -10.53 13.00 15.07
CA ALA A 88 -11.73 13.34 14.31
C ALA A 88 -11.47 14.52 13.37
N VAL A 89 -10.80 15.56 13.88
CA VAL A 89 -10.42 16.76 13.13
C VAL A 89 -9.53 16.39 11.95
N ILE A 90 -8.58 15.48 12.16
CA ILE A 90 -7.73 14.96 11.09
C ILE A 90 -8.56 14.15 10.08
N GLY A 91 -9.47 13.28 10.55
CA GLY A 91 -10.37 12.51 9.69
C GLY A 91 -11.23 13.39 8.78
N ASP A 92 -11.83 14.45 9.35
CA ASP A 92 -12.63 15.44 8.63
C ASP A 92 -11.79 16.22 7.62
N TYR A 93 -10.55 16.59 7.99
CA TYR A 93 -9.64 17.31 7.10
C TYR A 93 -9.18 16.45 5.91
N LEU A 94 -8.97 15.15 6.14
CA LEU A 94 -8.53 14.22 5.10
C LEU A 94 -9.66 13.78 4.17
N GLN A 95 -10.94 13.94 4.56
CA GLN A 95 -12.16 13.58 3.82
C GLN A 95 -12.32 12.08 3.48
N LEU A 96 -11.23 11.34 3.37
CA LEU A 96 -11.14 9.90 3.18
C LEU A 96 -9.91 9.40 3.93
N ILE A 97 -10.11 8.42 4.81
CA ILE A 97 -9.01 7.77 5.53
C ILE A 97 -8.36 6.76 4.57
N PRO A 98 -7.12 6.98 4.12
CA PRO A 98 -6.47 6.05 3.23
C PRO A 98 -6.14 4.74 3.97
N LYS A 99 -6.10 3.64 3.22
CA LYS A 99 -5.70 2.32 3.72
C LYS A 99 -4.30 1.98 3.23
N SER A 100 -3.55 1.23 4.02
CA SER A 100 -2.22 0.77 3.63
C SER A 100 -2.31 -0.21 2.46
N ALA A 101 -1.49 0.02 1.44
CA ALA A 101 -1.29 -0.88 0.32
C ALA A 101 -0.42 -2.10 0.69
N VAL A 102 0.43 -1.95 1.72
CA VAL A 102 1.34 -2.96 2.27
C VAL A 102 0.64 -3.87 3.29
N TYR A 103 -0.01 -3.30 4.29
CA TYR A 103 -0.70 -4.02 5.36
C TYR A 103 -2.21 -4.03 5.09
N LYS A 104 -2.73 -5.20 4.73
CA LYS A 104 -4.12 -5.35 4.34
C LYS A 104 -5.05 -4.97 5.50
N ASP A 105 -6.08 -4.20 5.19
CA ASP A 105 -7.14 -3.78 6.13
C ASP A 105 -6.64 -2.94 7.32
N LYS A 106 -5.41 -2.41 7.26
CA LYS A 106 -4.87 -1.48 8.26
C LYS A 106 -4.96 -0.03 7.76
N ASN A 107 -5.43 0.84 8.65
CA ASN A 107 -5.46 2.28 8.42
C ASN A 107 -4.13 2.93 8.86
N PHE A 108 -3.91 4.15 8.40
CA PHE A 108 -2.83 4.99 8.95
C PHE A 108 -3.24 5.54 10.32
N SER A 109 -2.25 5.67 11.19
CA SER A 109 -2.34 6.20 12.55
C SER A 109 -1.33 7.33 12.69
N VAL A 110 -1.62 8.31 13.54
CA VAL A 110 -0.79 9.50 13.70
C VAL A 110 -0.46 9.71 15.16
N VAL A 111 0.78 10.11 15.43
CA VAL A 111 1.27 10.56 16.73
C VAL A 111 1.96 11.90 16.50
N VAL A 112 1.49 12.95 17.18
CA VAL A 112 2.17 14.25 17.17
C VAL A 112 3.01 14.33 18.43
N SER A 113 4.30 14.59 18.29
CA SER A 113 5.20 14.75 19.43
C SER A 113 6.22 15.85 19.13
N ASN A 114 6.29 16.87 20.00
CA ASN A 114 7.21 18.01 19.88
C ASN A 114 7.12 18.71 18.51
N GLY A 115 5.90 19.00 18.04
CA GLY A 115 5.66 19.65 16.74
C GLY A 115 5.89 18.76 15.49
N ILE A 116 6.28 17.49 15.65
CA ILE A 116 6.53 16.58 14.53
C ILE A 116 5.40 15.55 14.44
N ALA A 117 4.76 15.47 13.26
CA ALA A 117 3.79 14.43 12.94
C ALA A 117 4.49 13.13 12.52
N LYS A 118 4.36 12.08 13.33
CA LYS A 118 4.75 10.72 13.00
C LYS A 118 3.54 9.96 12.48
N VAL A 119 3.70 9.24 11.39
CA VAL A 119 2.63 8.44 10.78
C VAL A 119 3.03 6.98 10.80
N CYS A 120 2.17 6.16 11.40
CA CYS A 120 2.38 4.73 11.61
C CYS A 120 1.30 3.91 10.93
N VAL A 121 1.62 2.66 10.58
CA VAL A 121 0.64 1.62 10.21
C VAL A 121 0.96 0.40 11.05
N ASP A 122 -0.03 -0.12 11.78
CA ASP A 122 0.15 -1.29 12.65
C ASP A 122 1.35 -1.14 13.62
N LYS A 123 1.48 0.04 14.24
CA LYS A 123 2.58 0.42 15.14
C LYS A 123 3.97 0.52 14.50
N ILE A 124 4.08 0.42 13.18
CA ILE A 124 5.33 0.60 12.45
C ILE A 124 5.35 2.01 11.85
N GLU A 125 6.39 2.78 12.16
CA GLU A 125 6.59 4.11 11.59
C GLU A 125 6.81 4.02 10.07
N VAL A 126 6.04 4.82 9.35
CA VAL A 126 6.13 4.99 7.89
C VAL A 126 6.74 6.35 7.55
N TYR A 127 6.46 7.35 8.37
CA TYR A 127 7.00 8.71 8.23
C TYR A 127 7.27 9.31 9.63
N PRO A 128 8.36 10.07 9.82
CA PRO A 128 9.38 10.46 8.84
C PRO A 128 10.38 9.36 8.47
N ASN A 129 10.51 8.33 9.30
CA ASN A 129 11.47 7.26 9.09
C ASN A 129 10.78 5.93 8.79
N ALA A 130 10.80 5.51 7.52
CA ALA A 130 10.23 4.24 7.07
C ALA A 130 11.12 3.00 7.35
N LYS A 131 12.08 3.07 8.30
CA LYS A 131 13.04 1.98 8.54
C LYS A 131 12.30 0.72 9.01
N GLY A 132 12.41 -0.34 8.20
CA GLY A 132 11.74 -1.62 8.47
C GLY A 132 10.28 -1.68 8.01
N TYR A 133 9.75 -0.60 7.45
CA TYR A 133 8.43 -0.60 6.82
C TYR A 133 8.44 -1.47 5.55
N GLY A 134 7.44 -2.34 5.40
CA GLY A 134 7.40 -3.33 4.31
C GLY A 134 8.30 -4.56 4.52
N ALA A 135 9.20 -4.57 5.52
CA ALA A 135 10.00 -5.75 5.85
C ALA A 135 9.20 -6.80 6.65
N LYS A 136 8.25 -6.38 7.49
CA LYS A 136 7.45 -7.26 8.37
C LYS A 136 6.16 -7.83 7.76
N VAL A 137 5.92 -7.62 6.46
CA VAL A 137 4.69 -8.10 5.76
C VAL A 137 4.54 -9.63 5.78
N THR A 138 5.58 -10.35 6.20
CA THR A 138 5.63 -11.81 6.23
C THR A 138 5.29 -12.43 7.60
N THR A 139 4.99 -11.65 8.64
CA THR A 139 4.84 -12.20 10.01
C THR A 139 3.40 -12.20 10.50
N ASP A 140 2.43 -12.57 9.65
CA ASP A 140 1.05 -12.83 10.10
C ASP A 140 0.40 -14.05 9.40
N LYS A 141 1.25 -15.00 8.96
CA LYS A 141 0.82 -16.33 8.46
C LYS A 141 1.43 -17.50 9.24
N LYS A 142 1.76 -17.31 10.52
CA LYS A 142 2.14 -18.39 11.45
C LYS A 142 1.42 -18.24 12.79
N GLN A 143 0.10 -18.24 12.77
CA GLN A 143 -0.71 -18.71 13.90
C GLN A 143 -1.92 -19.47 13.36
N ASN A 144 -1.68 -20.72 12.99
CA ASN A 144 -2.62 -21.82 13.22
C ASN A 144 -1.80 -23.10 13.31
#